data_AF-A0A7S7AGA1-F1
#
_entry.id   AF-A0A7S7AGA1-F1
#
_cell.length_a   1.000
_cell.length_b   1.000
_cell.length_c   1.000
_cell.angle_alpha   90.00
_cell.angle_beta   90.00
_cell.angle_gamma   90.00
#
_symmetry.space_group_name_H-M   'P 1'
#
loop_
_entity.id
_entity.type
_entity.pdbx_description
1 polymer ?
#
loop_
_entity_poly.entity_id
_entity_poly.type
_entity_poly.pdbx_seq_one_letter_code
_entity_poly.pdbx_strand_id
1 'polypeptide(L)'
;MLRLPVELEKRLDEVAEKTQRTKSFLAREAILLSLDTLEKKYNHQNNEINDMNINLYEILVRNFSTPVNLETESRKSKFCIFSEDGKLFVHNNKDNIRPISFDEVDNFYKVFRETGSHSPSTYTDVTFNSSYILAAVSYLKEKGFL
;
A
#
# COMPACT_ATOMS: atom_id res chain seq x y z
N MET A 1 -13.11 -23.03 -5.76
CA MET A 1 -12.94 -23.52 -4.37
C MET A 1 -11.52 -23.20 -3.96
N LEU A 2 -11.33 -22.36 -2.94
CA LEU A 2 -9.99 -22.06 -2.41
C LEU A 2 -9.38 -23.36 -1.88
N ARG A 3 -8.17 -23.71 -2.32
CA ARG A 3 -7.42 -24.81 -1.73
C ARG A 3 -6.69 -24.30 -0.51
N LEU A 4 -6.89 -24.97 0.62
CA LEU A 4 -6.20 -24.63 1.86
C LEU A 4 -4.88 -25.41 1.92
N PRO A 5 -3.83 -24.85 2.56
CA PRO A 5 -2.67 -25.61 2.96
C PRO A 5 -3.05 -26.89 3.72
N VAL A 6 -2.34 -27.99 3.47
CA VAL A 6 -2.58 -29.31 4.09
C VAL A 6 -2.69 -29.23 5.61
N GLU A 7 -1.85 -28.41 6.24
CA GLU A 7 -1.87 -28.16 7.68
C GLU A 7 -3.22 -27.59 8.17
N LEU A 8 -3.80 -26.64 7.42
CA LEU A 8 -5.09 -26.04 7.76
C LEU A 8 -6.24 -27.00 7.51
N GLU A 9 -6.18 -27.81 6.43
CA GLU A 9 -7.17 -28.85 6.19
C GLU A 9 -7.21 -29.87 7.32
N LYS A 10 -6.04 -30.35 7.77
CA LYS A 10 -5.93 -31.28 8.89
C LYS A 10 -6.51 -30.70 10.19
N ARG A 11 -6.18 -29.45 10.52
CA ARG A 11 -6.73 -28.77 11.70
C ARG A 11 -8.24 -28.59 11.62
N LEU A 12 -8.77 -28.31 10.43
CA LEU A 12 -10.22 -28.20 10.21
C LEU A 12 -10.90 -29.56 10.36
N ASP A 13 -10.29 -30.66 9.91
CA ASP A 13 -10.79 -32.01 10.14
C ASP A 13 -10.88 -32.34 11.63
N GLU A 14 -9.83 -32.08 12.40
CA GLU A 14 -9.80 -32.34 13.85
C GLU A 14 -10.87 -31.54 14.62
N VAL A 15 -11.12 -30.28 14.24
CA VAL A 15 -12.15 -29.45 14.87
C VAL A 15 -13.56 -29.85 14.40
N ALA A 16 -13.72 -30.22 13.13
CA ALA A 16 -14.98 -30.71 12.58
C ALA A 16 -15.47 -31.95 13.33
N GLU A 17 -14.58 -32.91 13.58
CA GLU A 17 -14.88 -34.12 14.37
C GLU A 17 -15.33 -33.78 15.80
N LYS A 18 -14.62 -32.89 16.48
CA LYS A 18 -14.92 -32.52 17.88
C LYS A 18 -16.21 -31.72 18.04
N THR A 19 -16.54 -30.90 17.05
CA THR A 19 -17.67 -29.96 17.11
C THR A 19 -18.92 -30.46 16.39
N GLN A 20 -18.82 -31.58 15.66
CA GLN A 20 -19.85 -32.10 14.76
C GLN A 20 -20.31 -31.08 13.72
N ARG A 21 -19.37 -30.23 13.25
CA ARG A 21 -19.60 -29.23 12.20
C ARG A 21 -18.86 -29.63 10.93
N THR A 22 -19.26 -29.06 9.79
CA THR A 22 -18.55 -29.30 8.52
C THR A 22 -17.31 -28.41 8.43
N LYS A 23 -16.26 -28.90 7.73
CA LYS A 23 -15.07 -28.11 7.41
C LYS A 23 -15.40 -26.77 6.76
N SER A 24 -16.36 -26.77 5.83
CA SER A 24 -16.75 -25.56 5.10
C SER A 24 -17.44 -24.53 5.98
N PHE A 25 -18.20 -24.97 6.99
CA PHE A 25 -18.78 -24.08 8.00
C PHE A 25 -17.68 -23.44 8.85
N LEU A 26 -16.81 -24.26 9.43
CA LEU A 26 -15.72 -23.81 10.31
C LEU A 26 -14.71 -22.90 9.58
N ALA A 27 -14.42 -23.19 8.31
CA ALA A 27 -13.55 -22.32 7.50
C ALA A 27 -14.16 -20.93 7.28
N ARG A 28 -15.47 -20.85 6.97
CA ARG A 28 -16.16 -19.57 6.80
C ARG A 28 -16.24 -18.81 8.13
N GLU A 29 -16.58 -19.51 9.20
CA GLU A 29 -16.64 -18.94 10.55
C GLU A 29 -15.28 -18.39 10.99
N ALA A 30 -14.20 -19.15 10.79
CA ALA A 30 -12.84 -18.71 11.09
C ALA A 30 -12.42 -17.50 10.25
N ILE A 31 -12.78 -17.45 8.96
CA ILE A 31 -12.55 -16.28 8.11
C ILE A 31 -13.31 -15.08 8.68
N LEU A 32 -14.61 -15.20 8.94
CA LEU A 32 -15.43 -14.11 9.49
C LEU A 32 -14.86 -13.58 10.81
N LEU A 33 -14.50 -14.47 11.73
CA LEU A 33 -13.92 -14.09 13.03
C LEU A 33 -12.54 -13.42 12.90
N SER A 34 -11.79 -13.75 11.84
CA SER A 34 -10.46 -13.18 11.61
C SER A 34 -10.48 -11.90 10.79
N LEU A 35 -11.53 -11.63 10.00
CA LEU A 35 -11.64 -10.40 9.21
C LEU A 35 -11.55 -9.17 10.10
N ASP A 36 -12.31 -9.07 11.20
CA ASP A 36 -12.23 -7.93 12.13
C ASP A 36 -10.81 -7.72 12.70
N THR A 37 -10.08 -8.81 12.92
CA THR A 37 -8.71 -8.77 13.44
C THR A 37 -7.72 -8.35 12.37
N LEU A 38 -7.89 -8.85 11.14
CA LEU A 38 -7.08 -8.47 9.98
C LEU A 38 -7.32 -7.01 9.63
N GLU A 39 -8.58 -6.58 9.57
CA GLU A 39 -8.99 -5.19 9.42
C GLU A 39 -8.33 -4.35 10.49
N LYS A 40 -8.43 -4.68 11.78
CA LYS A 40 -7.72 -3.92 12.83
C LYS A 40 -6.21 -3.90 12.67
N LYS A 41 -5.58 -5.02 12.31
CA LYS A 41 -4.12 -5.14 12.16
C LYS A 41 -3.60 -4.26 11.02
N TYR A 42 -4.28 -4.28 9.88
CA TYR A 42 -3.89 -3.48 8.71
C TYR A 42 -4.44 -2.05 8.78
N ASN A 43 -5.53 -1.81 9.49
CA ASN A 43 -6.03 -0.47 9.80
C ASN A 43 -5.12 0.23 10.83
N HIS A 44 -4.50 -0.44 11.80
CA HIS A 44 -3.53 0.21 12.70
C HIS A 44 -2.26 0.69 11.99
N GLN A 45 -1.81 0.01 10.93
CA GLN A 45 -0.76 0.53 10.04
C GLN A 45 -1.21 1.76 9.24
N ASN A 46 -2.53 2.00 9.11
CA ASN A 46 -3.11 3.15 8.43
C ASN A 46 -3.68 4.21 9.41
N ASN A 47 -3.84 3.90 10.70
CA ASN A 47 -4.55 4.73 11.68
C ASN A 47 -3.65 5.65 12.51
N GLU A 48 -2.36 5.36 12.69
CA GLU A 48 -1.44 6.38 13.26
C GLU A 48 -1.26 7.58 12.31
N ILE A 49 -1.63 7.41 11.04
CA ILE A 49 -1.61 8.43 9.99
C ILE A 49 -2.97 9.18 9.93
N ASN A 50 -4.00 8.79 10.69
CA ASN A 50 -5.39 9.26 10.48
C ASN A 50 -5.79 10.56 11.21
N ASP A 51 -5.02 11.04 12.20
CA ASP A 51 -5.45 12.17 13.05
C ASP A 51 -4.68 13.49 12.86
N MET A 52 -3.86 13.58 11.81
CA MET A 52 -3.49 14.87 11.22
C MET A 52 -3.87 14.81 9.74
N ASN A 53 -4.47 15.89 9.23
CA ASN A 53 -4.78 16.06 7.82
C ASN A 53 -3.46 16.08 7.03
N ILE A 54 -2.87 14.90 6.80
CA ILE A 54 -1.55 14.74 6.20
C ILE A 54 -1.72 15.05 4.71
N ASN A 55 -1.25 16.24 4.34
CA ASN A 55 -1.06 16.58 2.94
C ASN A 55 0.16 15.81 2.42
N LEU A 56 -0.07 14.62 1.84
CA LEU A 56 1.01 13.79 1.32
C LEU A 56 1.86 14.56 0.30
N TYR A 57 1.25 15.43 -0.52
CA TYR A 57 1.99 16.23 -1.50
C TYR A 57 3.04 17.13 -0.84
N GLU A 58 2.65 17.86 0.21
CA GLU A 58 3.56 18.72 0.96
C GLU A 58 4.69 17.92 1.62
N ILE A 59 4.40 16.74 2.15
CA ILE A 59 5.42 15.85 2.73
C ILE A 59 6.41 15.42 1.66
N LEU A 60 5.94 15.00 0.48
CA LEU A 60 6.82 14.61 -0.63
C LEU A 60 7.69 15.80 -1.06
N VAL A 61 7.08 16.96 -1.31
CA VAL A 61 7.80 18.17 -1.70
C VAL A 61 8.86 18.55 -0.67
N ARG A 62 8.53 18.52 0.63
CA ARG A 62 9.49 18.87 1.70
C ARG A 62 10.64 17.88 1.79
N ASN A 63 10.38 16.58 1.73
CA ASN A 63 11.40 15.56 1.97
C ASN A 63 12.27 15.27 0.75
N PHE A 64 11.80 15.61 -0.45
CA PHE A 64 12.55 15.44 -1.70
C PHE A 64 13.17 16.74 -2.22
N SER A 65 13.37 17.76 -1.36
CA SER A 65 14.11 18.99 -1.72
C SER A 65 15.55 18.73 -2.14
N THR A 66 16.07 17.55 -1.82
CA THR A 66 17.33 17.03 -2.33
C THR A 66 17.01 15.81 -3.19
N PRO A 67 17.59 15.67 -4.40
CA PRO A 67 17.30 14.52 -5.25
C PRO A 67 17.62 13.18 -4.60
N VAL A 68 16.69 12.23 -4.68
CA VAL A 68 16.83 10.88 -4.13
C VAL A 68 16.63 9.84 -5.23
N ASN A 69 17.61 8.95 -5.38
CA ASN A 69 17.51 7.81 -6.29
C ASN A 69 16.74 6.67 -5.62
N LEU A 70 15.67 6.23 -6.27
CA LEU A 70 14.77 5.17 -5.81
C LEU A 70 14.57 4.11 -6.90
N GLU A 71 13.88 3.05 -6.54
CA GLU A 71 13.54 1.94 -7.43
C GLU A 71 12.07 1.54 -7.22
N THR A 72 11.34 1.32 -8.32
CA THR A 72 9.94 0.85 -8.23
C THR A 72 9.87 -0.59 -7.75
N GLU A 73 8.88 -0.92 -6.91
CA GLU A 73 8.82 -2.25 -6.30
C GLU A 73 8.59 -3.37 -7.33
N SER A 74 7.64 -3.18 -8.25
CA SER A 74 7.20 -4.23 -9.18
C SER A 74 8.19 -4.52 -10.31
N ARG A 75 8.70 -3.48 -10.98
CA ARG A 75 9.56 -3.63 -12.18
C ARG A 75 11.04 -3.41 -11.91
N LYS A 76 11.40 -3.02 -10.68
CA LYS A 76 12.77 -2.65 -10.32
C LYS A 76 13.34 -1.58 -11.27
N SER A 77 12.48 -0.63 -11.66
CA SER A 77 12.89 0.48 -12.51
C SER A 77 13.47 1.58 -11.63
N LYS A 78 14.74 1.94 -11.87
CA LYS A 78 15.40 3.06 -11.21
C LYS A 78 14.84 4.40 -11.68
N PHE A 79 14.77 5.36 -10.77
CA PHE A 79 14.38 6.74 -11.05
C PHE A 79 14.94 7.66 -9.97
N CYS A 80 14.95 8.96 -10.24
CA CYS A 80 15.25 9.98 -9.25
C CYS A 80 13.98 10.79 -8.98
N ILE A 81 13.67 11.04 -7.71
CA ILE A 81 12.59 11.94 -7.28
C ILE A 81 13.20 13.16 -6.59
N PHE A 82 12.67 14.32 -6.90
CA PHE A 82 13.13 15.58 -6.34
C PHE A 82 12.00 16.61 -6.37
N SER A 83 12.13 17.67 -5.57
CA SER A 83 11.27 18.83 -5.62
C SER A 83 12.07 20.09 -5.93
N GLU A 84 11.45 20.98 -6.69
CA GLU A 84 12.01 22.27 -7.10
C GLU A 84 10.85 23.27 -7.16
N ASP A 85 11.04 24.47 -6.60
CA ASP A 85 10.03 25.54 -6.55
C ASP A 85 8.65 25.08 -6.03
N GLY A 86 8.65 24.21 -5.01
CA GLY A 86 7.44 23.67 -4.39
C GLY A 86 6.70 22.64 -5.25
N LYS A 87 7.29 22.19 -6.36
CA LYS A 87 6.72 21.19 -7.26
C LYS A 87 7.53 19.90 -7.20
N LEU A 88 6.84 18.77 -7.34
CA LEU A 88 7.45 17.44 -7.30
C LEU A 88 7.73 16.94 -8.73
N PHE A 89 8.88 16.31 -8.92
CA PHE A 89 9.32 15.78 -10.20
C PHE A 89 9.90 14.37 -10.06
N VAL A 90 9.75 13.59 -11.14
CA VAL A 90 10.43 12.31 -11.34
C VAL A 90 11.26 12.37 -12.61
N HIS A 91 12.53 12.01 -12.50
CA HIS A 91 13.43 11.72 -13.61
C HIS A 91 13.53 10.19 -13.77
N ASN A 92 12.93 9.65 -14.82
CA ASN A 92 12.85 8.21 -15.01
C ASN A 92 14.06 7.62 -15.75
N ASN A 93 14.15 6.29 -15.79
CA ASN A 93 15.21 5.57 -16.52
C ASN A 93 15.23 5.78 -18.04
N LYS A 94 14.23 6.45 -18.62
CA LYS A 94 14.18 6.86 -20.02
C LYS A 94 14.58 8.32 -20.21
N ASP A 95 15.23 8.90 -19.21
CA ASP A 95 15.71 10.28 -19.22
C ASP A 95 14.60 11.34 -19.35
N ASN A 96 13.35 10.97 -19.00
CA ASN A 96 12.25 11.94 -18.98
C ASN A 96 12.09 12.51 -17.58
N ILE A 97 11.99 13.83 -17.50
CA ILE A 97 11.56 14.55 -16.29
C ILE A 97 10.06 14.81 -16.41
N ARG A 98 9.30 14.38 -15.41
CA ARG A 98 7.85 14.54 -15.36
C ARG A 98 7.43 15.18 -14.05
N PRO A 99 6.58 16.23 -14.07
CA PRO A 99 5.98 16.72 -12.85
C PRO A 99 4.98 15.68 -12.32
N ILE A 100 4.84 15.64 -11.00
CA ILE A 100 3.74 14.98 -10.31
C ILE A 100 2.91 16.10 -9.68
N SER A 101 1.64 16.18 -10.06
CA SER A 101 0.74 17.23 -9.58
C SER A 101 0.18 16.94 -8.18
N PHE A 102 -0.33 17.99 -7.53
CA PHE A 102 -1.05 17.86 -6.27
C PHE A 102 -2.24 16.90 -6.39
N ASP A 103 -3.10 17.10 -7.41
CA ASP A 103 -4.30 16.30 -7.60
C ASP A 103 -3.99 14.81 -7.82
N GLU A 104 -2.91 14.49 -8.54
CA GLU A 104 -2.47 13.10 -8.70
C GLU A 104 -2.10 12.45 -7.38
N VAL A 105 -1.35 13.16 -6.52
CA VAL A 105 -0.94 12.64 -5.20
C VAL A 105 -2.12 12.58 -4.25
N ASP A 106 -3.00 13.58 -4.24
CA ASP A 106 -4.17 13.65 -3.38
C ASP A 106 -5.17 12.52 -3.72
N ASN A 107 -5.48 12.32 -5.01
CA ASN A 107 -6.35 11.25 -5.45
C ASN A 107 -5.70 9.86 -5.24
N PHE A 108 -4.40 9.73 -5.48
CA PHE A 108 -3.66 8.51 -5.09
C PHE A 108 -3.81 8.24 -3.58
N TYR A 109 -3.62 9.26 -2.76
CA TYR A 109 -3.60 9.11 -1.30
C TYR A 109 -4.97 8.71 -0.77
N LYS A 110 -6.07 9.28 -1.28
CA LYS A 110 -7.44 8.85 -0.94
C LYS A 110 -7.63 7.34 -1.15
N VAL A 111 -7.26 6.84 -2.33
CA VAL A 111 -7.34 5.39 -2.63
C VAL A 111 -6.37 4.59 -1.77
N PHE A 112 -5.17 5.10 -1.50
CA PHE A 112 -4.18 4.43 -0.65
C PHE A 112 -4.67 4.30 0.79
N ARG A 113 -5.33 5.32 1.33
CA ARG A 113 -5.91 5.33 2.68
C ARG A 113 -7.03 4.32 2.85
N GLU A 114 -7.84 4.13 1.82
CA GLU A 114 -8.94 3.18 1.81
C GLU A 114 -8.47 1.73 1.63
N THR A 115 -7.47 1.51 0.76
CA THR A 115 -7.10 0.15 0.32
C THR A 115 -5.80 -0.38 0.93
N GLY A 116 -4.87 0.49 1.33
CA GLY A 116 -3.51 0.13 1.72
C GLY A 116 -2.70 -0.59 0.63
N SER A 117 -3.12 -0.51 -0.64
CA SER A 117 -2.55 -1.34 -1.70
C SER A 117 -1.12 -0.92 -2.08
N HIS A 118 -0.22 -1.90 -2.17
CA HIS A 118 1.12 -1.72 -2.73
C HIS A 118 1.18 -2.03 -4.24
N SER A 119 0.05 -2.37 -4.87
CA SER A 119 0.01 -2.63 -6.30
C SER A 119 -0.21 -1.33 -7.09
N PRO A 120 0.69 -0.95 -8.02
CA PRO A 120 0.48 0.21 -8.90
C PRO A 120 -0.82 0.14 -9.71
N SER A 121 -1.31 -1.07 -10.00
CA SER A 121 -2.54 -1.29 -10.78
C SER A 121 -3.81 -0.85 -10.04
N THR A 122 -3.77 -0.71 -8.70
CA THR A 122 -4.91 -0.23 -7.91
C THR A 122 -5.22 1.25 -8.20
N TYR A 123 -4.27 1.99 -8.73
CA TYR A 123 -4.33 3.45 -8.85
C TYR A 123 -4.45 3.94 -10.29
N THR A 124 -4.69 3.03 -11.25
CA THR A 124 -4.69 3.38 -12.69
C THR A 124 -5.73 4.41 -13.08
N ASP A 125 -6.82 4.50 -12.32
CA ASP A 125 -7.90 5.44 -12.57
C ASP A 125 -7.58 6.86 -12.07
N VAL A 126 -6.59 7.00 -11.18
CA VAL A 126 -6.25 8.27 -10.52
C VAL A 126 -4.87 8.82 -10.92
N THR A 127 -3.90 7.96 -11.26
CA THR A 127 -2.60 8.40 -11.75
C THR A 127 -1.82 7.30 -12.47
N PHE A 128 -1.08 7.68 -13.52
CA PHE A 128 -0.09 6.82 -14.18
C PHE A 128 1.25 6.75 -13.43
N ASN A 129 1.45 7.62 -12.42
CA ASN A 129 2.69 7.73 -11.66
C ASN A 129 2.68 6.89 -10.36
N SER A 130 1.67 6.05 -10.17
CA SER A 130 1.45 5.29 -8.92
C SER A 130 2.66 4.48 -8.47
N SER A 131 3.39 3.86 -9.41
CA SER A 131 4.60 3.10 -9.08
C SER A 131 5.73 3.95 -8.49
N TYR A 132 5.84 5.22 -8.90
CA TYR A 132 6.83 6.16 -8.34
C TYR A 132 6.38 6.68 -6.98
N ILE A 133 5.09 7.05 -6.86
CA ILE A 133 4.52 7.55 -5.61
C ILE A 133 4.58 6.48 -4.51
N LEU A 134 4.27 5.21 -4.83
CA LEU A 134 4.40 4.09 -3.92
C LEU A 134 5.84 3.92 -3.40
N ALA A 135 6.83 3.94 -4.29
CA ALA A 135 8.23 3.83 -3.89
C ALA A 135 8.68 5.01 -3.00
N ALA A 136 8.20 6.23 -3.28
CA ALA A 136 8.46 7.40 -2.44
C ALA A 136 7.80 7.27 -1.07
N VAL A 137 6.57 6.78 -0.99
CA VAL A 137 5.86 6.52 0.27
C VAL A 137 6.58 5.45 1.09
N SER A 138 6.95 4.31 0.48
CA SER A 138 7.73 3.26 1.15
C SER A 138 9.04 3.80 1.71
N TYR A 139 9.77 4.60 0.93
CA TYR A 139 11.01 5.25 1.38
C TYR A 139 10.78 6.16 2.60
N LEU A 140 9.75 7.01 2.58
CA LEU A 140 9.47 7.92 3.67
C LEU A 140 9.01 7.20 4.94
N LYS A 141 8.24 6.11 4.80
CA LYS A 141 7.87 5.23 5.93
C LYS A 141 9.10 4.59 6.56
N GLU A 142 10.03 4.06 5.75
CA GLU A 142 11.29 3.49 6.25
C GLU A 142 12.16 4.51 6.99
N LYS A 143 12.05 5.80 6.64
CA LYS A 143 12.75 6.90 7.29
C LYS A 143 11.99 7.51 8.47
N GLY A 144 10.77 7.07 8.75
CA GLY A 144 9.94 7.59 9.84
C GLY A 144 9.34 8.98 9.58
N PHE A 145 9.18 9.37 8.31
CA PHE A 145 8.51 10.62 7.93
C PHE A 145 7.01 10.46 7.65
N LEU A 146 6.53 9.21 7.56
CA LEU A 146 5.15 8.80 7.31
C LEU A 146 4.77 7.63 8.22
#